data_AF-A0A7Z9Y2H3-F1
#
_entry.id   AF-A0A7Z9Y2H3-F1
#
_cell.length_a   1.000
_cell.length_b   1.000
_cell.length_c   1.000
_cell.angle_alpha   90.00
_cell.angle_beta   90.00
_cell.angle_gamma   90.00
#
_symmetry.space_group_name_H-M   'P 1'
#
loop_
_entity.id
_entity.type
_entity.pdbx_description
1 polymer ?
#
loop_
_entity_poly.entity_id
_entity_poly.type
_entity_poly.pdbx_seq_one_letter_code
_entity_poly.pdbx_strand_id
1 'polypeptide(L)'
;MGESIDAQMEVMVYEQAEVIVRAQENIVVAPCICRQERQMVGEGCGKPLETCLSFGTAADFYQRNGLGRPIDQEEALHILALANEAGLVLQPGNSQDVSFICCCCGDCCGVLRNLKNHPHPSSVLASAFFAQVLVRVNFAHSTGSKRG
;
A
#
# COMPACT_ATOMS: atom_id res chain seq x y z
N MET A 1 -6.55 -20.80 -14.77
CA MET A 1 -5.15 -20.38 -14.79
C MET A 1 -5.14 -18.90 -14.45
N GLY A 2 -4.81 -18.59 -13.20
CA GLY A 2 -4.75 -17.22 -12.69
C GLY A 2 -3.28 -16.85 -12.58
N GLU A 3 -2.74 -16.28 -13.66
CA GLU A 3 -1.31 -15.97 -13.73
C GLU A 3 -1.10 -14.48 -13.40
N SER A 4 -0.25 -14.28 -12.37
CA SER A 4 0.69 -13.17 -12.19
C SER A 4 0.21 -11.72 -11.97
N ILE A 5 -1.08 -11.41 -11.84
CA ILE A 5 -1.48 -10.00 -11.59
C ILE A 5 -0.98 -9.49 -10.23
N ASP A 6 -1.07 -10.32 -9.18
CA ASP A 6 -0.69 -9.94 -7.82
C ASP A 6 0.83 -9.73 -7.69
N ALA A 7 1.63 -10.70 -8.16
CA ALA A 7 3.08 -10.62 -8.15
C ALA A 7 3.63 -9.49 -9.04
N GLN A 8 3.03 -9.23 -10.21
CA GLN A 8 3.46 -8.10 -11.07
C GLN A 8 3.12 -6.75 -10.43
N MET A 9 1.98 -6.66 -9.74
CA MET A 9 1.59 -5.44 -9.02
C MET A 9 2.48 -5.21 -7.80
N GLU A 10 2.80 -6.25 -7.03
CA GLU A 10 3.76 -6.18 -5.92
C GLU A 10 5.14 -5.72 -6.39
N VAL A 11 5.66 -6.32 -7.47
CA VAL A 11 6.96 -5.92 -8.06
C VAL A 11 6.93 -4.46 -8.50
N MET A 12 5.88 -4.01 -9.19
CA MET A 12 5.75 -2.63 -9.63
C MET A 12 5.66 -1.64 -8.46
N VAL A 13 4.93 -1.98 -7.40
CA VAL A 13 4.81 -1.16 -6.19
C VAL A 13 6.14 -1.05 -5.47
N TYR A 14 6.90 -2.14 -5.42
CA TYR A 14 8.24 -2.17 -4.83
C TYR A 14 9.23 -1.30 -5.61
N GLU A 15 9.30 -1.46 -6.93
CA GLU A 15 10.16 -0.63 -7.79
C GLU A 15 9.80 0.86 -7.70
N GLN A 16 8.50 1.20 -7.65
CA GLN A 16 8.06 2.58 -7.45
C GLN A 16 8.48 3.15 -6.09
N ALA A 17 8.42 2.35 -5.03
CA ALA A 17 8.88 2.77 -3.71
C ALA A 17 10.39 3.07 -3.69
N GLU A 18 11.20 2.27 -4.39
CA GLU A 18 12.63 2.55 -4.53
C GLU A 18 12.89 3.87 -5.28
N VAL A 19 12.17 4.11 -6.38
CA VAL A 19 12.30 5.37 -7.14
C VAL A 19 11.97 6.58 -6.27
N ILE A 20 10.91 6.48 -5.45
CA ILE A 20 10.54 7.55 -4.52
C ILE A 20 11.69 7.79 -3.53
N VAL A 21 12.20 6.75 -2.87
CA VAL A 21 13.29 6.86 -1.89
C VAL A 21 14.55 7.50 -2.48
N ARG A 22 14.96 7.07 -3.68
CA ARG A 22 16.15 7.60 -4.36
C ARG A 22 16.02 9.07 -4.72
N ALA A 23 14.80 9.60 -4.84
CA ALA A 23 14.53 11.00 -5.11
C ALA A 23 14.52 11.89 -3.85
N GLN A 24 14.67 11.33 -2.64
CA GLN A 24 14.57 12.09 -1.38
C GLN A 24 15.94 12.47 -0.83
N GLU A 25 16.05 13.70 -0.35
CA GLU A 25 17.23 14.20 0.36
C GLU A 25 17.09 14.09 1.89
N ASN A 26 15.86 14.18 2.41
CA ASN A 26 15.56 14.05 3.83
C ASN A 26 14.60 12.88 4.07
N ILE A 27 15.09 11.87 4.80
CA ILE A 27 14.34 10.66 5.11
C ILE A 27 14.37 10.43 6.62
N VAL A 28 13.20 10.21 7.19
CA VAL A 28 13.05 9.81 8.60
C VAL A 28 12.28 8.50 8.67
N VAL A 29 12.82 7.55 9.42
CA VAL A 29 12.10 6.33 9.78
C VAL A 29 11.46 6.48 11.16
N ALA A 30 10.24 5.97 11.28
CA ALA A 30 9.49 5.91 12.52
C ALA A 30 8.87 4.52 12.74
N PRO A 31 8.53 4.19 14.00
CA PRO A 31 7.63 3.09 14.30
C PRO A 31 6.31 3.21 13.53
N CYS A 32 5.82 2.11 12.97
CA CYS A 32 4.51 2.04 12.37
C CYS A 32 3.45 2.20 13.48
N ILE A 33 2.81 3.36 13.55
CA ILE A 33 1.83 3.71 14.60
C ILE A 33 0.73 2.65 14.73
N CYS A 34 0.18 2.16 13.62
CA CYS A 34 -0.86 1.15 13.63
C CYS A 34 -0.39 -0.18 14.26
N ARG A 35 0.86 -0.59 14.02
CA ARG A 35 1.41 -1.80 14.65
C ARG A 35 1.77 -1.56 16.11
N GLN A 36 2.28 -0.38 16.42
CA GLN A 36 2.61 0.00 17.79
C GLN A 36 1.34 -0.01 18.67
N GLU A 37 0.25 0.59 18.19
CA GLU A 37 -1.05 0.55 18.86
C GLU A 37 -1.53 -0.88 19.11
N ARG A 38 -1.45 -1.76 18.10
CA ARG A 38 -1.83 -3.17 18.24
C ARG A 38 -0.94 -3.92 19.24
N GLN A 39 0.36 -3.67 19.23
CA GLN A 39 1.29 -4.26 20.19
C GLN A 39 0.97 -3.82 21.62
N MET A 40 0.60 -2.56 21.84
CA MET A 40 0.23 -2.04 23.16
C MET A 40 -1.02 -2.71 23.75
N VAL A 41 -1.93 -3.19 22.91
CA VAL A 41 -3.15 -3.91 23.36
C VAL A 41 -3.02 -5.44 23.32
N GLY A 42 -1.81 -5.96 23.10
CA GLY A 42 -1.55 -7.41 23.06
C GLY A 42 -1.94 -8.11 21.75
N GLU A 43 -2.26 -7.35 20.69
CA GLU A 43 -2.66 -7.86 19.36
C GLU A 43 -1.59 -7.59 18.29
N GLY A 44 -0.31 -7.52 18.68
CA GLY A 44 0.80 -7.28 17.76
C GLY A 44 0.97 -8.41 16.73
N CYS A 45 1.22 -8.06 15.46
CA CYS A 45 1.41 -9.04 14.39
C CYS A 45 2.83 -9.63 14.28
N GLY A 46 3.76 -9.21 15.14
CA GLY A 46 5.15 -9.70 15.15
C GLY A 46 6.03 -9.18 14.00
N LYS A 47 5.49 -8.40 13.06
CA LYS A 47 6.25 -7.83 11.93
C LYS A 47 7.12 -6.62 12.36
N PRO A 48 8.23 -6.30 11.66
CA PRO A 48 9.23 -5.30 12.07
C PRO A 48 8.67 -3.89 12.29
N LEU A 49 8.77 -3.30 13.48
CA LEU A 49 8.01 -2.09 13.82
C LEU A 49 8.49 -0.81 13.09
N GLU A 50 9.79 -0.66 12.89
CA GLU A 50 10.43 0.55 12.40
C GLU A 50 10.51 0.56 10.86
N THR A 51 9.39 0.84 10.20
CA THR A 51 9.29 0.78 8.73
C THR A 51 8.46 1.91 8.12
N CYS A 52 8.08 2.92 8.91
CA CYS A 52 7.29 4.05 8.38
C CYS A 52 8.25 5.13 7.91
N LEU A 53 8.34 5.33 6.59
CA LEU A 53 9.25 6.32 6.01
C LEU A 53 8.50 7.63 5.80
N SER A 54 9.13 8.74 6.21
CA SER A 54 8.63 10.10 6.07
C SER A 54 9.61 10.93 5.27
N PHE A 55 9.11 11.86 4.47
CA PHE A 55 9.90 12.67 3.54
C PHE A 55 9.54 14.16 3.62
N GLY A 56 10.43 15.03 3.13
CA GLY A 56 10.18 16.47 3.04
C GLY A 56 9.71 17.11 4.36
N THR A 57 8.64 17.91 4.31
CA THR A 57 8.09 18.60 5.50
C THR A 57 7.60 17.64 6.58
N ALA A 58 7.19 16.44 6.21
CA ALA A 58 6.81 15.41 7.17
C ALA A 58 8.04 14.83 7.89
N ALA A 59 9.13 14.56 7.18
CA ALA A 59 10.40 14.15 7.80
C ALA A 59 10.87 15.19 8.82
N ASP A 60 10.88 16.47 8.41
CA ASP A 60 11.20 17.59 9.30
C ASP A 60 10.36 17.61 10.58
N PHE A 61 9.06 17.43 10.45
CA PHE A 61 8.16 17.39 11.60
C PHE A 61 8.48 16.21 12.52
N TYR A 62 8.68 15.01 11.96
CA TYR A 62 8.99 13.81 12.74
C TYR A 62 10.30 13.96 13.50
N GLN A 63 11.34 14.48 12.83
CA GLN A 63 12.64 14.68 13.45
C GLN A 63 12.58 15.72 14.57
N ARG A 64 11.94 16.88 14.34
CA ARG A 64 11.84 17.95 15.34
C ARG A 64 11.06 17.55 16.60
N ASN A 65 10.11 16.64 16.46
CA ASN A 65 9.29 16.15 17.57
C ASN A 65 9.78 14.83 18.18
N GLY A 66 10.91 14.29 17.72
CA GLY A 66 11.48 13.03 18.25
C GLY A 66 10.59 11.81 17.97
N LEU A 67 9.81 11.83 16.89
CA LEU A 67 8.89 10.76 16.49
C LEU A 67 9.58 9.69 15.62
N GLY A 68 10.80 9.95 15.19
CA GLY A 68 11.60 9.07 14.35
C GLY A 68 13.05 9.51 14.33
N ARG A 69 13.87 8.77 13.59
CA ARG A 69 15.29 9.07 13.40
C ARG A 69 15.60 9.33 11.92
N PRO A 70 16.49 10.28 11.61
CA PRO A 70 16.97 10.48 10.25
C PRO A 70 17.77 9.24 9.81
N ILE A 71 17.64 8.90 8.53
CA ILE A 71 18.34 7.79 7.88
C ILE A 71 18.79 8.19 6.48
N ASP A 72 19.75 7.45 5.92
CA ASP A 72 20.14 7.63 4.53
C ASP A 72 19.27 6.79 3.57
N GLN A 73 19.50 6.98 2.26
CA GLN A 73 18.77 6.25 1.22
C GLN A 73 19.06 4.74 1.25
N GLU A 74 20.28 4.33 1.61
CA GLU A 74 20.65 2.90 1.64
C GLU A 74 19.89 2.17 2.74
N GLU A 75 19.82 2.76 3.93
CA GLU A 75 19.03 2.25 5.05
C GLU A 75 17.53 2.26 4.72
N ALA A 76 17.02 3.29 4.06
CA ALA A 76 15.62 3.34 3.63
C ALA A 76 15.29 2.20 2.64
N LEU A 77 16.16 1.92 1.66
CA LEU A 77 16.00 0.81 0.73
C LEU A 77 16.06 -0.55 1.46
N HIS A 78 16.95 -0.70 2.44
CA HIS A 78 17.01 -1.91 3.26
C HIS A 78 15.73 -2.11 4.09
N ILE A 79 15.15 -1.04 4.62
CA ILE A 79 13.86 -1.09 5.32
C ILE A 79 12.73 -1.52 4.37
N LEU A 80 12.71 -1.03 3.12
CA LEU A 80 11.74 -1.47 2.12
C LEU A 80 11.89 -2.96 1.80
N ALA A 81 13.13 -3.45 1.64
CA ALA A 81 13.40 -4.87 1.43
C ALA A 81 12.92 -5.73 2.62
N LEU A 82 13.26 -5.32 3.84
CA LEU A 82 12.81 -5.99 5.07
C LEU A 82 11.28 -6.01 5.18
N ALA A 83 10.63 -4.91 4.83
CA ALA A 83 9.17 -4.83 4.83
C ALA A 83 8.56 -5.80 3.80
N ASN A 84 9.12 -5.85 2.60
CA ASN A 84 8.69 -6.76 1.54
C ASN A 84 8.89 -8.23 1.95
N GLU A 85 10.04 -8.59 2.51
CA GLU A 85 10.32 -9.93 3.04
C GLU A 85 9.36 -10.33 4.18
N ALA A 86 8.93 -9.36 5.00
CA ALA A 86 7.92 -9.56 6.03
C ALA A 86 6.47 -9.60 5.49
N GLY A 87 6.28 -9.53 4.17
CA GLY A 87 4.98 -9.48 3.51
C GLY A 87 4.16 -8.26 3.92
N LEU A 88 4.81 -7.10 4.02
CA LEU A 88 4.16 -5.80 4.19
C LEU A 88 3.92 -5.18 2.82
N VAL A 89 2.74 -4.60 2.63
CA VAL A 89 2.38 -3.89 1.41
C VAL A 89 2.91 -2.47 1.51
N LEU A 90 3.78 -2.08 0.57
CA LEU A 90 4.29 -0.73 0.47
C LEU A 90 3.20 0.18 -0.12
N GLN A 91 2.95 1.31 0.53
CA GLN A 91 1.87 2.24 0.20
C GLN A 91 2.42 3.67 0.22
N PRO A 92 2.97 4.17 -0.90
CA PRO A 92 3.31 5.58 -1.01
C PRO A 92 2.04 6.45 -0.97
N GLY A 93 2.14 7.63 -0.38
CA GLY A 93 1.07 8.64 -0.43
C GLY A 93 0.73 9.02 -1.88
N ASN A 94 -0.54 9.24 -2.19
CA ASN A 94 -1.04 9.53 -3.54
C ASN A 94 -0.88 11.02 -3.97
N SER A 95 0.07 11.74 -3.38
CA SER A 95 0.38 13.14 -3.70
C SER A 95 1.58 13.23 -4.65
N GLN A 96 1.64 14.30 -5.46
CA GLN A 96 2.83 14.57 -6.29
C GLN A 96 4.09 14.66 -5.42
N ASP A 97 3.97 15.32 -4.27
CA ASP A 97 4.99 15.34 -3.22
C ASP A 97 4.67 14.23 -2.22
N VAL A 98 5.30 13.06 -2.39
CA VAL A 98 5.09 11.91 -1.52
C VAL A 98 5.66 12.22 -0.14
N SER A 99 4.80 12.40 0.86
CA SER A 99 5.23 12.69 2.24
C SER A 99 5.58 11.45 3.05
N PHE A 100 5.07 10.27 2.66
CA PHE A 100 5.27 9.02 3.38
C PHE A 100 5.25 7.80 2.47
N ILE A 101 5.98 6.76 2.86
CA ILE A 101 5.71 5.37 2.47
C ILE A 101 5.32 4.59 3.72
N CYS A 102 4.09 4.09 3.72
CA CYS A 102 3.60 3.18 4.75
C CYS A 102 3.88 1.72 4.37
N CYS A 103 4.41 0.93 5.30
CA CYS A 103 4.53 -0.53 5.13
C CYS A 103 3.42 -1.21 5.93
N CYS A 104 2.30 -1.51 5.27
CA CYS A 104 1.06 -1.92 5.89
C CYS A 104 0.88 -3.45 5.95
N CYS A 105 0.11 -3.91 6.93
CA CYS A 105 -0.42 -5.27 6.98
C CYS A 105 -1.93 -5.23 7.26
N GLY A 106 -2.66 -6.26 6.83
CA GLY A 106 -4.10 -6.37 7.06
C GLY A 106 -4.49 -6.47 8.55
N ASP A 107 -3.58 -6.96 9.39
CA ASP A 107 -3.86 -7.23 10.82
C ASP A 107 -3.89 -5.96 11.67
N CYS A 108 -3.03 -5.00 11.33
CA CYS A 108 -2.80 -3.83 12.16
C CYS A 108 -3.21 -2.51 11.50
N CYS A 109 -3.10 -2.37 10.18
CA CYS A 109 -3.34 -1.10 9.51
C CYS A 109 -4.75 -0.56 9.83
N GLY A 110 -4.80 0.62 10.45
CA GLY A 110 -6.07 1.25 10.84
C GLY A 110 -6.99 1.48 9.64
N VAL A 111 -6.44 1.91 8.50
CA VAL A 111 -7.21 2.15 7.26
C VAL A 111 -7.83 0.86 6.75
N LEU A 112 -7.02 -0.20 6.57
CA LEU A 112 -7.50 -1.48 6.05
C LEU A 112 -8.53 -2.14 6.99
N ARG A 113 -8.32 -2.03 8.31
CA ARG A 113 -9.27 -2.53 9.30
C ARG A 113 -10.61 -1.77 9.26
N ASN A 114 -10.55 -0.44 9.19
CA ASN A 114 -11.77 0.38 9.10
C ASN A 114 -12.52 0.10 7.80
N LEU A 115 -11.81 -0.04 6.67
CA LEU A 115 -12.40 -0.41 5.39
C LEU A 115 -13.11 -1.77 5.46
N LYS A 116 -12.45 -2.80 5.99
CA LYS A 116 -13.03 -4.15 6.15
C LYS A 116 -14.33 -4.15 6.96
N ASN A 117 -14.43 -3.25 7.95
CA ASN A 117 -15.58 -3.16 8.84
C ASN A 117 -16.64 -2.15 8.37
N HIS A 118 -16.41 -1.43 7.26
CA HIS A 118 -17.36 -0.46 6.73
C HIS A 118 -18.57 -1.18 6.11
N PRO A 119 -19.82 -0.72 6.33
CA PRO A 119 -21.02 -1.37 5.79
C PRO A 119 -21.02 -1.49 4.25
N HIS A 120 -20.37 -0.53 3.59
CA HIS A 120 -20.21 -0.48 2.14
C HIS A 120 -18.75 -0.14 1.82
N PRO A 121 -17.82 -1.11 1.84
CA PRO A 121 -16.39 -0.84 1.68
C PRO A 121 -16.07 -0.27 0.29
N SER A 122 -16.79 -0.70 -0.73
CA SER A 122 -16.62 -0.22 -2.10
C SER A 122 -16.98 1.25 -2.30
N SER A 123 -17.83 1.85 -1.45
CA SER A 123 -18.29 3.24 -1.62
C SER A 123 -17.31 4.29 -1.09
N VAL A 124 -16.30 3.88 -0.32
CA VAL A 124 -15.31 4.77 0.31
C VAL A 124 -13.91 4.61 -0.29
N LEU A 125 -13.78 3.74 -1.29
CA LEU A 125 -12.56 3.56 -2.06
C LEU A 125 -12.57 4.48 -3.28
N ALA A 126 -11.57 5.36 -3.39
CA ALA A 126 -11.24 5.98 -4.67
C ALA A 126 -10.55 4.92 -5.55
N SER A 127 -11.33 4.08 -6.24
CA SER A 127 -10.77 3.05 -7.12
C SER A 127 -10.42 3.62 -8.49
N ALA A 128 -9.14 3.69 -8.85
CA ALA A 128 -8.69 3.80 -10.25
C ALA A 128 -8.76 2.44 -11.00
N PHE A 129 -9.12 1.36 -10.31
CA PHE A 129 -9.16 0.01 -10.88
C PHE A 129 -10.51 -0.26 -11.58
N PHE A 130 -10.52 -0.14 -12.91
CA PHE A 130 -11.55 -0.76 -13.75
C PHE A 130 -11.21 -2.24 -13.94
N ALA A 131 -11.86 -3.13 -13.18
CA ALA A 131 -11.92 -4.54 -13.57
C ALA A 131 -12.89 -4.66 -14.75
N GLN A 132 -12.37 -4.61 -15.99
CA GLN A 132 -13.16 -5.01 -17.15
C GLN A 132 -13.37 -6.52 -17.12
N VAL A 133 -14.50 -6.95 -16.57
CA VAL A 133 -14.99 -8.30 -16.84
C VAL A 133 -15.49 -8.31 -18.28
N LEU A 134 -14.68 -8.86 -19.19
CA LEU A 134 -15.10 -9.19 -20.55
C LEU A 134 -16.20 -10.25 -20.47
N VAL A 135 -17.46 -9.82 -20.33
CA VAL A 135 -18.61 -10.70 -20.53
C VAL A 135 -18.71 -10.92 -22.02
N ARG A 136 -18.27 -12.09 -22.47
CA ARG A 136 -18.43 -12.56 -23.83
C ARG A 136 -19.91 -12.87 -24.06
N VAL A 137 -20.71 -11.87 -24.43
CA VAL A 137 -22.11 -12.04 -24.81
C VAL A 137 -22.12 -12.70 -26.20
N ASN A 138 -22.32 -14.02 -26.24
CA ASN A 138 -22.64 -14.73 -27.48
C ASN A 138 -24.05 -14.30 -27.93
N PHE A 139 -24.14 -13.38 -28.87
CA PHE A 139 -25.38 -13.14 -29.61
C PHE A 139 -25.60 -14.30 -30.58
N ALA A 140 -26.41 -15.28 -30.17
CA ALA A 140 -27.03 -16.23 -31.09
C ALA A 140 -28.12 -15.47 -31.88
N HIS A 141 -27.83 -15.08 -33.12
CA HIS A 141 -28.85 -14.63 -34.06
C HIS A 141 -29.50 -15.86 -34.71
N SER A 142 -30.67 -16.24 -34.20
CA SER A 142 -31.60 -17.16 -34.87
C SER A 142 -32.35 -16.42 -35.98
N THR A 143 -31.93 -16.60 -37.23
CA THR A 143 -32.71 -16.19 -38.40
C THR A 143 -33.86 -17.17 -38.64
N GLY A 144 -35.02 -16.89 -38.04
CA GLY A 144 -36.27 -17.60 -38.27
C GLY A 144 -37.22 -16.81 -39.17
N SER A 145 -37.04 -16.89 -40.49
CA SER A 145 -38.05 -16.45 -41.46
C SER A 145 -39.07 -17.57 -41.67
N LYS A 146 -40.31 -17.36 -41.22
CA LYS A 146 -41.47 -18.16 -41.63
C LYS A 146 -42.59 -17.25 -42.10
N ARG A 147 -43.16 -17.69 -43.21
CA ARG A 147 -44.23 -17.14 -44.05
C ARG A 147 -45.56 -17.04 -43.28
N GLY A 148 -46.39 -16.10 -43.72
CA GLY A 148 -47.80 -15.96 -43.36
C GLY A 148 -48.34 -14.68 -43.97
#